data_AF-A0A5N5MX12-F1
#
_entry.id   AF-A0A5N5MX12-F1
#
_cell.length_a   1.000
_cell.length_b   1.000
_cell.length_c   1.000
_cell.angle_alpha   90.00
_cell.angle_beta   90.00
_cell.angle_gamma   90.00
#
_symmetry.space_group_name_H-M   'P 1'
#
loop_
_entity.id
_entity.type
_entity.pdbx_description
1 polymer ?
#
loop_
_entity_poly.entity_id
_entity_poly.type
_entity_poly.pdbx_seq_one_letter_code
_entity_poly.pdbx_strand_id
1 'polypeptide(L)'
;MRPPVLNLPVELDGQSTPPMLLKLPVEIILEIADHLSSWLDAVALTVTCRAIFHILKKKVDKHRGQQPPSRAVLLGLLEKEHGHKFYYCQTCNHLHRFSQTWNPTTTEGVPEKNNTESVVVLRRCHVQHVFNPNPGGNGYNLSCAHARLVMNRHLCGAPNGLPLDALSRSVWTRHYRRDDGLLWRQDSCARVAGDDLLLRVRHVIEGSEENLRRDIADGRHKICNHVLTGLPTSGFCREEKPDSSG
;
A
#
# COMPACT_ATOMS: atom_id res chain seq x y z
N MET A 1 16.14 30.94 -29.36
CA MET A 1 15.27 29.85 -29.85
C MET A 1 14.45 29.36 -28.66
N ARG A 2 13.14 29.64 -28.63
CA ARG A 2 12.21 29.16 -27.59
C ARG A 2 11.53 27.88 -28.11
N PRO A 3 11.29 26.86 -27.27
CA PRO A 3 10.58 25.67 -27.71
C PRO A 3 9.08 25.99 -27.91
N PRO A 4 8.38 25.27 -28.80
CA PRO A 4 6.96 25.49 -29.04
C PRO A 4 6.15 25.01 -27.83
N VAL A 5 5.26 25.88 -27.34
CA VAL A 5 4.22 25.54 -26.38
C VAL A 5 3.16 24.74 -27.13
N LEU A 6 3.14 23.43 -26.91
CA LEU A 6 2.03 22.58 -27.35
C LEU A 6 0.84 22.83 -26.42
N ASN A 7 -0.03 23.76 -26.81
CA ASN A 7 -1.38 23.84 -26.28
C ASN A 7 -2.17 22.64 -26.82
N LEU A 8 -2.27 21.57 -26.05
CA LEU A 8 -3.31 20.56 -26.29
C LEU A 8 -4.67 21.15 -25.87
N PRO A 9 -5.73 21.01 -26.68
CA PRO A 9 -7.08 21.26 -26.23
C PRO A 9 -7.41 20.26 -25.14
N VAL A 10 -7.79 20.75 -23.96
CA VAL A 10 -8.52 19.95 -22.97
C VAL A 10 -9.91 19.75 -23.56
N GLU A 11 -10.11 18.61 -24.22
CA GLU A 11 -11.45 18.13 -24.55
C GLU A 11 -12.19 17.85 -23.23
N LEU A 12 -13.07 18.79 -22.87
CA LEU A 12 -14.12 18.61 -21.86
C LEU A 12 -15.17 17.67 -22.44
N ASP A 13 -14.83 16.39 -22.55
CA ASP A 13 -15.74 15.39 -23.09
C ASP A 13 -16.64 14.84 -21.98
N GLY A 14 -17.96 14.92 -22.22
CA GLY A 14 -19.00 14.25 -21.43
C GLY A 14 -19.81 15.13 -20.47
N GLN A 15 -20.84 15.80 -20.99
CA GLN A 15 -22.05 16.10 -20.20
C GLN A 15 -22.70 14.76 -19.79
N SER A 16 -22.21 14.13 -18.72
CA SER A 16 -22.87 12.95 -18.18
C SER A 16 -24.23 13.40 -17.65
N THR A 17 -25.32 12.94 -18.28
CA THR A 17 -26.66 13.14 -17.74
C THR A 17 -26.68 12.72 -16.28
N PRO A 18 -27.29 13.51 -15.38
CA PRO A 18 -27.27 13.21 -13.96
C PRO A 18 -27.84 11.80 -13.71
N PRO A 19 -27.23 11.01 -12.81
CA PRO A 19 -27.64 9.65 -12.52
C PRO A 19 -29.16 9.59 -12.27
N MET A 20 -29.83 8.58 -12.83
CA MET A 20 -31.29 8.44 -12.78
C MET A 20 -31.86 8.55 -11.36
N LEU A 21 -31.12 8.04 -10.36
CA LEU A 21 -31.47 8.12 -8.95
C LEU A 21 -31.61 9.57 -8.43
N LEU A 22 -30.82 10.51 -8.96
CA LEU A 22 -30.88 11.94 -8.57
C LEU A 22 -32.04 12.70 -9.21
N LYS A 23 -32.73 12.09 -10.18
CA LYS A 23 -33.94 12.66 -10.78
C LYS A 23 -35.21 12.30 -9.99
N LEU A 24 -35.10 11.40 -9.01
CA LEU A 24 -36.22 11.03 -8.16
C LEU A 24 -36.52 12.14 -7.14
N PRO A 25 -37.80 12.32 -6.76
CA PRO A 25 -38.16 13.15 -5.62
C PRO A 25 -37.44 12.68 -4.35
N VAL A 26 -37.13 13.63 -3.46
CA VAL A 26 -36.36 13.35 -2.24
C VAL A 26 -37.07 12.33 -1.33
N GLU A 27 -38.40 12.34 -1.35
CA GLU A 27 -39.26 11.41 -0.61
C GLU A 27 -39.03 9.97 -1.06
N ILE A 28 -38.89 9.74 -2.37
CA ILE A 28 -38.64 8.42 -2.93
C ILE A 28 -37.23 7.94 -2.57
N ILE A 29 -36.24 8.85 -2.57
CA ILE A 29 -34.86 8.52 -2.15
C ILE A 29 -34.83 8.13 -0.66
N LEU A 30 -35.60 8.84 0.18
CA LEU A 30 -35.73 8.52 1.60
C LEU A 30 -36.42 7.16 1.81
N GLU A 31 -37.50 6.89 1.06
CA GLU A 31 -38.24 5.62 1.10
C GLU A 31 -37.37 4.44 0.70
N ILE A 32 -36.59 4.57 -0.39
CA ILE A 32 -35.59 3.58 -0.80
C ILE A 32 -34.62 3.31 0.35
N ALA A 33 -34.11 4.37 0.99
CA ALA A 33 -33.19 4.23 2.11
C ALA A 33 -33.84 3.61 3.36
N ASP A 34 -35.17 3.69 3.55
CA ASP A 34 -35.89 3.01 4.64
C ASP A 34 -36.04 1.51 4.39
N HIS A 35 -36.05 1.11 3.12
CA HIS A 35 -36.14 -0.28 2.70
C HIS A 35 -34.79 -1.01 2.65
N LEU A 36 -33.67 -0.31 2.84
CA LEU A 36 -32.35 -0.94 2.91
C LEU A 36 -32.22 -1.74 4.21
N SER A 37 -32.09 -3.06 4.06
CA SER A 37 -32.12 -4.02 5.19
C SER A 37 -30.89 -3.91 6.11
N SER A 38 -29.79 -3.35 5.61
CA SER A 38 -28.56 -3.14 6.36
C SER A 38 -28.21 -1.66 6.44
N TRP A 39 -27.79 -1.21 7.63
CA TRP A 39 -27.16 0.10 7.80
C TRP A 39 -26.00 0.33 6.82
N LEU A 40 -25.28 -0.75 6.49
CA LEU A 40 -24.11 -0.71 5.63
C LEU A 40 -24.50 -0.29 4.21
N ASP A 41 -25.66 -0.75 3.73
CA ASP A 41 -26.20 -0.40 2.43
C ASP A 41 -26.66 1.06 2.41
N ALA A 42 -27.28 1.52 3.51
CA ALA A 42 -27.68 2.92 3.65
C ALA A 42 -26.46 3.86 3.66
N VAL A 43 -25.38 3.49 4.37
CA VAL A 43 -24.13 4.25 4.36
C VAL A 43 -23.44 4.17 3.01
N ALA A 44 -23.38 3.01 2.37
CA ALA A 44 -22.85 2.86 1.02
C ALA A 44 -23.58 3.80 0.05
N LEU A 45 -24.91 3.84 0.11
CA LEU A 45 -25.73 4.77 -0.67
C LEU A 45 -25.34 6.22 -0.38
N THR A 46 -25.13 6.61 0.88
CA THR A 46 -24.75 7.98 1.23
C THR A 46 -23.40 8.41 0.66
N VAL A 47 -22.45 7.50 0.47
CA VAL A 47 -21.10 7.83 -0.02
C VAL A 47 -20.99 7.82 -1.54
N THR A 48 -22.03 7.35 -2.26
CA THR A 48 -22.03 7.34 -3.74
C THR A 48 -22.06 8.75 -4.34
N CYS A 49 -22.75 9.70 -3.71
CA CYS A 49 -22.81 11.06 -4.21
C CYS A 49 -23.10 12.10 -3.11
N ARG A 50 -22.62 13.33 -3.34
CA ARG A 50 -22.74 14.43 -2.38
C ARG A 50 -24.20 14.85 -2.13
N ALA A 51 -25.06 14.80 -3.14
CA ALA A 51 -26.48 15.16 -2.99
C ALA A 51 -27.21 14.15 -2.08
N ILE A 52 -27.03 12.85 -2.33
CA ILE A 52 -27.59 11.77 -1.52
C ILE A 52 -27.02 11.80 -0.10
N PHE A 53 -25.72 12.09 0.06
CA PHE A 53 -25.14 12.31 1.38
C PHE A 53 -25.90 13.38 2.17
N HIS A 54 -26.19 14.54 1.56
CA HIS A 54 -26.93 15.61 2.23
C HIS A 54 -28.38 15.23 2.55
N ILE A 55 -29.06 14.51 1.65
CA ILE A 55 -30.42 14.01 1.87
C ILE A 55 -30.46 13.02 3.05
N LEU A 56 -29.52 12.07 3.08
CA LEU A 56 -29.54 10.95 4.02
C LEU A 56 -28.76 11.19 5.32
N LYS A 57 -27.99 12.29 5.43
CA LYS A 57 -27.13 12.58 6.60
C LYS A 57 -27.86 12.45 7.93
N LYS A 58 -29.03 13.10 8.06
CA LYS A 58 -29.83 13.08 9.30
C LYS A 58 -30.30 11.67 9.68
N LYS A 59 -30.52 10.81 8.68
CA LYS A 59 -30.98 9.43 8.87
C LYS A 59 -29.83 8.53 9.31
N VAL A 60 -28.67 8.65 8.66
CA VAL A 60 -27.44 7.97 9.11
C VAL A 60 -27.07 8.36 10.54
N ASP A 61 -27.24 9.64 10.90
CA ASP A 61 -26.99 10.12 12.26
C ASP A 61 -27.96 9.51 13.28
N LYS A 62 -29.22 9.24 12.93
CA LYS A 62 -30.17 8.52 13.81
C LYS A 62 -29.77 7.08 14.06
N HIS A 63 -29.17 6.42 13.07
CA HIS A 63 -28.69 5.04 13.22
C HIS A 63 -27.35 4.91 13.97
N ARG A 64 -26.68 6.02 14.35
CA ARG A 64 -25.46 5.96 15.19
C ARG A 64 -25.65 5.28 16.54
N GLY A 65 -26.89 5.17 17.03
CA GLY A 65 -27.20 4.46 18.26
C GLY A 65 -27.06 2.94 18.14
N GLN A 66 -27.13 2.39 16.92
CA GLN A 66 -26.70 1.03 16.62
C GLN A 66 -25.22 1.10 16.28
N GLN A 67 -24.37 0.31 16.96
CA GLN A 67 -22.92 0.28 16.74
C GLN A 67 -22.61 0.33 15.24
N PRO A 68 -22.12 1.45 14.70
CA PRO A 68 -21.83 1.53 13.28
C PRO A 68 -20.76 0.48 13.00
N PRO A 69 -20.92 -0.40 11.99
CA PRO A 69 -19.83 -1.17 11.44
C PRO A 69 -18.59 -0.31 11.40
N SER A 70 -17.51 -0.83 11.97
CA SER A 70 -16.30 -0.05 12.10
C SER A 70 -15.96 0.53 10.74
N ARG A 71 -15.50 1.79 10.69
CA ARG A 71 -15.10 2.47 9.45
C ARG A 71 -14.27 1.56 8.52
N ALA A 72 -13.50 0.64 9.10
CA ALA A 72 -12.78 -0.42 8.40
C ALA A 72 -13.66 -1.31 7.50
N VAL A 73 -14.84 -1.75 7.96
CA VAL A 73 -15.78 -2.58 7.19
C VAL A 73 -16.26 -1.83 5.95
N LEU A 74 -16.70 -0.58 6.12
CA LEU A 74 -17.13 0.26 5.00
C LEU A 74 -16.00 0.48 3.98
N LEU A 75 -14.79 0.81 4.45
CA LEU A 75 -13.65 1.02 3.57
C LEU A 75 -13.22 -0.27 2.87
N GLY A 76 -13.33 -1.42 3.52
CA GLY A 76 -13.08 -2.73 2.91
C GLY A 76 -14.08 -3.06 1.80
N LEU A 77 -15.36 -2.73 1.98
CA LEU A 77 -16.36 -2.85 0.90
C LEU A 77 -16.06 -1.93 -0.27
N LEU A 78 -15.70 -0.68 0.01
CA LEU A 78 -15.34 0.27 -1.04
C LEU A 78 -14.07 -0.15 -1.79
N GLU A 79 -13.08 -0.73 -1.11
CA GLU A 79 -11.92 -1.38 -1.73
C GLU A 79 -12.36 -2.54 -2.63
N LYS A 80 -13.30 -3.39 -2.20
CA LYS A 80 -13.79 -4.50 -3.01
C LYS A 80 -14.47 -4.03 -4.31
N GLU A 81 -15.30 -3.00 -4.24
CA GLU A 81 -16.03 -2.47 -5.41
C GLU A 81 -15.13 -1.62 -6.34
N HIS A 82 -14.13 -0.92 -5.78
CA HIS A 82 -13.27 0.00 -6.52
C HIS A 82 -11.80 -0.38 -6.46
N GLY A 83 -11.51 -1.68 -6.34
CA GLY A 83 -10.16 -2.23 -6.15
C GLY A 83 -9.20 -1.96 -7.30
N HIS A 84 -9.72 -1.52 -8.44
CA HIS A 84 -8.93 -1.08 -9.59
C HIS A 84 -8.29 0.30 -9.46
N LYS A 85 -8.74 1.10 -8.49
CA LYS A 85 -8.22 2.46 -8.23
C LYS A 85 -7.79 2.65 -6.79
N PHE A 86 -8.48 2.00 -5.85
CA PHE A 86 -8.30 2.24 -4.43
C PHE A 86 -7.96 0.96 -3.68
N TYR A 87 -7.21 1.11 -2.59
CA TYR A 87 -6.99 0.06 -1.60
C TYR A 87 -7.20 0.61 -0.19
N TYR A 88 -7.62 -0.25 0.72
CA TYR A 88 -7.83 0.10 2.12
C TYR A 88 -6.53 -0.11 2.91
N CYS A 89 -6.04 0.95 3.55
CA CYS A 89 -4.92 0.87 4.47
C CYS A 89 -5.42 0.77 5.92
N GLN A 90 -5.14 -0.37 6.54
CA GLN A 90 -5.52 -0.63 7.93
C GLN A 90 -4.78 0.26 8.93
N THR A 91 -3.55 0.69 8.62
CA THR A 91 -2.71 1.52 9.50
C THR A 91 -3.30 2.92 9.72
N CYS A 92 -3.71 3.62 8.65
CA CYS A 92 -4.38 4.93 8.79
C CYS A 92 -5.90 4.84 8.81
N ASN A 93 -6.49 3.70 8.49
CA ASN A 93 -7.93 3.54 8.31
C ASN A 93 -8.51 4.48 7.21
N HIS A 94 -7.86 4.51 6.04
CA HIS A 94 -8.26 5.29 4.86
C HIS A 94 -8.18 4.47 3.57
N LEU A 95 -8.91 4.93 2.54
CA LEU A 95 -8.72 4.47 1.17
C LEU A 95 -7.66 5.34 0.49
N HIS A 96 -6.72 4.67 -0.17
CA HIS A 96 -5.67 5.32 -0.94
C HIS A 96 -5.78 4.94 -2.40
N ARG A 97 -5.48 5.92 -3.26
CA ARG A 97 -5.34 5.65 -4.69
C ARG A 97 -3.98 5.02 -4.95
N PHE A 98 -3.91 4.10 -5.92
CA PHE A 98 -2.65 3.55 -6.42
C PHE A 98 -2.59 3.61 -7.94
N SER A 99 -1.38 3.43 -8.49
CA SER A 99 -1.15 3.26 -9.92
C SER A 99 -0.73 1.82 -10.20
N GLN A 100 -1.12 1.27 -11.35
CA GLN A 100 -0.69 -0.05 -11.82
C GLN A 100 0.82 -0.14 -12.09
N THR A 101 1.50 1.01 -12.20
CA THR A 101 2.96 1.10 -12.37
C THR A 101 3.73 1.06 -11.05
N TRP A 102 3.04 1.14 -9.91
CA TRP A 102 3.68 1.13 -8.60
C TRP A 102 4.49 -0.14 -8.39
N ASN A 103 5.69 0.04 -7.87
CA ASN A 103 6.58 -1.04 -7.51
C ASN A 103 7.50 -0.61 -6.36
N PRO A 104 8.19 -1.55 -5.71
CA PRO A 104 9.05 -1.25 -4.57
C PRO A 104 10.23 -0.31 -4.88
N THR A 105 10.56 -0.07 -6.15
CA THR A 105 11.69 0.79 -6.55
C THR A 105 11.29 2.22 -6.94
N THR A 106 10.00 2.45 -7.22
CA THR A 106 9.49 3.78 -7.58
C THR A 106 9.20 4.60 -6.33
N THR A 107 9.69 5.85 -6.31
CA THR A 107 9.31 6.87 -5.32
C THR A 107 7.92 7.47 -5.59
N GLU A 108 7.23 7.05 -6.65
CA GLU A 108 5.90 7.54 -7.07
C GLU A 108 4.77 7.30 -6.03
N GLY A 109 5.04 6.56 -4.95
CA GLY A 109 4.16 6.45 -3.78
C GLY A 109 4.26 7.63 -2.81
N VAL A 110 5.19 8.57 -3.00
CA VAL A 110 5.20 9.84 -2.25
C VAL A 110 4.21 10.76 -2.97
N PRO A 111 3.03 11.04 -2.40
CA PRO A 111 2.08 11.96 -3.02
C PRO A 111 2.78 13.27 -3.35
N GLU A 112 2.48 13.81 -4.55
CA GLU A 112 2.90 15.14 -4.96
C GLU A 112 2.74 16.12 -3.79
N LYS A 113 3.75 16.95 -3.57
CA LYS A 113 3.92 17.85 -2.41
C LYS A 113 2.76 18.83 -2.15
N ASN A 114 1.67 18.75 -2.91
CA ASN A 114 0.65 19.77 -3.02
C ASN A 114 -0.54 19.56 -2.06
N ASN A 115 -0.61 18.45 -1.31
CA ASN A 115 -1.62 18.25 -0.25
C ASN A 115 -0.96 17.90 1.10
N THR A 116 -0.68 18.93 1.89
CA THR A 116 0.08 18.88 3.16
C THR A 116 -0.45 17.88 4.20
N GLU A 117 -1.76 17.65 4.29
CA GLU A 117 -2.32 16.68 5.27
C GLU A 117 -2.25 15.22 4.79
N SER A 118 -2.55 14.96 3.51
CA SER A 118 -2.51 13.59 2.95
C SER A 118 -1.08 13.05 2.81
N VAL A 119 -0.11 13.93 2.53
CA VAL A 119 1.31 13.57 2.41
C VAL A 119 1.89 13.08 3.73
N VAL A 120 1.51 13.69 4.86
CA VAL A 120 2.04 13.32 6.18
C VAL A 120 1.51 11.96 6.64
N VAL A 121 0.21 11.68 6.42
CA VAL A 121 -0.41 10.41 6.80
C VAL A 121 0.08 9.25 5.93
N LEU A 122 0.17 9.45 4.61
CA LEU A 122 0.74 8.45 3.68
C LEU A 122 2.20 8.15 4.00
N ARG A 123 3.01 9.17 4.34
CA ARG A 123 4.40 8.97 4.77
C ARG A 123 4.48 8.12 6.05
N ARG A 124 3.63 8.36 7.05
CA ARG A 124 3.64 7.54 8.27
C ARG A 124 3.25 6.09 7.99
N CYS A 125 2.25 5.86 7.15
CA CYS A 125 1.79 4.50 6.80
C CYS A 125 2.81 3.74 5.95
N HIS A 126 3.43 4.42 4.99
CA HIS A 126 4.49 3.81 4.19
C HIS A 126 5.70 3.45 5.06
N VAL A 127 6.16 4.36 5.92
CA VAL A 127 7.42 4.20 6.67
C VAL A 127 7.32 3.15 7.79
N GLN A 128 6.17 2.99 8.44
CA GLN A 128 6.03 2.11 9.60
C GLN A 128 6.07 0.61 9.28
N HIS A 129 5.87 0.22 8.02
CA HIS A 129 5.84 -1.19 7.62
C HIS A 129 6.63 -1.46 6.33
N VAL A 130 7.76 -0.74 6.12
CA VAL A 130 8.67 -1.07 5.02
C VAL A 130 9.51 -2.26 5.42
N PHE A 131 9.35 -3.36 4.71
CA PHE A 131 10.38 -4.37 4.59
C PHE A 131 11.46 -3.85 3.64
N ASN A 132 12.55 -3.37 4.22
CA ASN A 132 13.77 -3.05 3.48
C ASN A 132 14.80 -4.14 3.77
N PRO A 133 14.99 -5.12 2.86
CA PRO A 133 15.98 -6.17 3.03
C PRO A 133 17.43 -5.65 2.87
N ASN A 134 17.65 -4.33 2.78
CA ASN A 134 18.93 -3.78 2.37
C ASN A 134 19.55 -2.87 3.44
N PRO A 135 20.77 -3.18 3.90
CA PRO A 135 21.48 -2.34 4.88
C PRO A 135 21.99 -1.02 4.30
N GLY A 136 22.02 -0.85 2.97
CA GLY A 136 22.58 0.32 2.29
C GLY A 136 21.60 1.46 1.98
N GLY A 137 20.34 1.35 2.40
CA GLY A 137 19.32 2.36 2.05
C GLY A 137 18.98 2.40 0.56
N ASN A 138 18.97 1.23 -0.09
CA ASN A 138 18.68 1.14 -1.51
C ASN A 138 17.23 1.54 -1.85
N GLY A 139 16.96 1.68 -3.14
CA GLY A 139 15.64 2.07 -3.64
C GLY A 139 14.54 1.02 -3.45
N TYR A 140 14.84 -0.23 -3.07
CA TYR A 140 13.84 -1.29 -2.94
C TYR A 140 13.15 -1.23 -1.56
N ASN A 141 11.95 -0.65 -1.54
CA ASN A 141 11.15 -0.44 -0.34
C ASN A 141 9.80 -1.16 -0.45
N LEU A 142 9.73 -2.40 0.04
CA LEU A 142 8.51 -3.19 0.02
C LEU A 142 7.63 -2.87 1.24
N SER A 143 6.56 -2.10 1.06
CA SER A 143 5.55 -1.88 2.11
C SER A 143 4.43 -2.93 2.10
N CYS A 144 3.67 -3.00 3.21
CA CYS A 144 2.42 -3.77 3.28
C CYS A 144 1.40 -3.39 2.19
N ALA A 145 1.44 -2.15 1.68
CA ALA A 145 0.57 -1.72 0.59
C ALA A 145 0.84 -2.52 -0.70
N HIS A 146 2.11 -2.74 -1.05
CA HIS A 146 2.47 -3.55 -2.22
C HIS A 146 1.98 -5.00 -2.05
N ALA A 147 2.21 -5.59 -0.88
CA ALA A 147 1.77 -6.95 -0.58
C ALA A 147 0.24 -7.07 -0.67
N ARG A 148 -0.49 -6.14 -0.06
CA ARG A 148 -1.96 -6.12 -0.10
C ARG A 148 -2.48 -5.95 -1.52
N LEU A 149 -1.91 -5.06 -2.32
CA LEU A 149 -2.33 -4.87 -3.71
C LEU A 149 -2.09 -6.12 -4.56
N VAL A 150 -0.96 -6.82 -4.40
CA VAL A 150 -0.72 -8.08 -5.10
C VAL A 150 -1.71 -9.16 -4.68
N MET A 151 -1.98 -9.26 -3.37
CA MET A 151 -2.94 -10.24 -2.86
C MET A 151 -4.38 -9.90 -3.22
N ASN A 152 -4.77 -8.62 -3.26
CA ASN A 152 -6.08 -8.21 -3.74
C ASN A 152 -6.26 -8.62 -5.21
N ARG A 153 -5.23 -8.48 -6.06
CA ARG A 153 -5.29 -8.96 -7.44
C ARG A 153 -5.43 -10.48 -7.52
N HIS A 154 -4.73 -11.20 -6.64
CA HIS A 154 -4.83 -12.66 -6.57
C HIS A 154 -6.24 -13.13 -6.17
N LEU A 155 -6.81 -12.53 -5.13
CA LEU A 155 -8.09 -12.92 -4.54
C LEU A 155 -9.32 -12.39 -5.30
N CYS A 156 -9.22 -11.17 -5.85
CA CYS A 156 -10.33 -10.45 -6.47
C CYS A 156 -10.17 -10.28 -7.98
N GLY A 157 -9.09 -10.81 -8.58
CA GLY A 157 -8.85 -10.80 -10.02
C GLY A 157 -8.02 -9.62 -10.53
N ALA A 158 -7.64 -9.70 -11.82
CA ALA A 158 -6.67 -8.83 -12.49
C ALA A 158 -6.83 -7.31 -12.26
N PRO A 159 -8.02 -6.69 -12.34
CA PRO A 159 -8.12 -5.25 -12.16
C PRO A 159 -7.84 -4.82 -10.71
N ASN A 160 -8.02 -5.69 -9.72
CA ASN A 160 -8.11 -5.31 -8.31
C ASN A 160 -6.77 -5.28 -7.58
N GLY A 161 -5.73 -4.73 -8.20
CA GLY A 161 -4.44 -4.57 -7.54
C GLY A 161 -3.27 -4.63 -8.50
N LEU A 162 -2.08 -4.92 -7.96
CA LEU A 162 -0.81 -4.95 -8.71
C LEU A 162 -0.50 -6.35 -9.24
N PRO A 163 0.10 -6.46 -10.43
CA PRO A 163 0.57 -7.75 -10.92
C PRO A 163 1.76 -8.23 -10.07
N LEU A 164 1.93 -9.56 -9.95
CA LEU A 164 2.93 -10.17 -9.09
C LEU A 164 4.38 -9.79 -9.47
N ASP A 165 4.63 -9.61 -10.76
CA ASP A 165 5.91 -9.17 -11.31
C ASP A 165 6.27 -7.71 -10.94
N ALA A 166 5.31 -6.92 -10.43
CA ALA A 166 5.58 -5.60 -9.86
C ALA A 166 6.54 -5.68 -8.65
N LEU A 167 6.56 -6.80 -7.93
CA LEU A 167 7.50 -7.03 -6.81
C LEU A 167 8.85 -7.60 -7.28
N SER A 168 8.93 -8.03 -8.54
CA SER A 168 10.13 -8.66 -9.08
C SER A 168 11.03 -7.61 -9.72
N ARG A 169 12.14 -7.28 -9.05
CA ARG A 169 13.06 -6.21 -9.45
C ARG A 169 14.50 -6.57 -9.10
N SER A 170 15.39 -6.19 -10.00
CA SER A 170 16.84 -6.21 -9.76
C SER A 170 17.32 -4.79 -9.48
N VAL A 171 18.04 -4.60 -8.38
CA VAL A 171 18.59 -3.31 -7.97
C VAL A 171 20.07 -3.46 -7.69
N TRP A 172 20.86 -2.56 -8.24
CA TRP A 172 22.27 -2.41 -7.90
C TRP A 172 22.43 -1.33 -6.84
N THR A 173 23.24 -1.60 -5.84
CA THR A 173 23.59 -0.64 -4.80
C THR A 173 25.04 -0.84 -4.38
N ARG A 174 25.66 0.19 -3.82
CA ARG A 174 26.95 0.02 -3.14
C ARG A 174 26.67 -0.23 -1.67
N HIS A 175 27.44 -1.15 -1.09
CA HIS A 175 27.28 -1.59 0.30
C HIS A 175 27.40 -0.41 1.32
N TYR A 176 27.99 0.73 0.91
CA TYR A 176 28.07 1.97 1.68
C TYR A 176 28.06 3.21 0.77
N ARG A 177 27.85 4.40 1.36
CA ARG A 177 27.97 5.70 0.66
C ARG A 177 29.41 6.10 0.31
N ARG A 178 30.41 5.26 0.59
CA ARG A 178 31.80 5.51 0.19
C ARG A 178 32.10 4.88 -1.16
N ASP A 179 32.98 5.50 -1.93
CA ASP A 179 33.35 5.08 -3.28
C ASP A 179 34.05 3.71 -3.34
N ASP A 180 34.52 3.19 -2.19
CA ASP A 180 35.17 1.89 -2.03
C ASP A 180 34.23 0.73 -1.67
N GLY A 181 32.92 0.99 -1.51
CA GLY A 181 31.96 -0.03 -1.14
C GLY A 181 31.80 -1.12 -2.21
N LEU A 182 31.70 -2.38 -1.77
CA LEU A 182 31.42 -3.52 -2.64
C LEU A 182 30.14 -3.30 -3.46
N LEU A 183 30.18 -3.71 -4.72
CA LEU A 183 29.00 -3.65 -5.59
C LEU A 183 28.06 -4.78 -5.21
N TRP A 184 26.80 -4.43 -4.94
CA TRP A 184 25.79 -5.35 -4.46
C TRP A 184 24.60 -5.34 -5.42
N ARG A 185 24.37 -6.46 -6.12
CA ARG A 185 23.11 -6.73 -6.81
C ARG A 185 22.13 -7.47 -5.92
N GLN A 186 20.91 -6.95 -5.85
CA GLN A 186 19.78 -7.63 -5.24
C GLN A 186 18.79 -8.00 -6.34
N ASP A 187 18.43 -9.28 -6.42
CA ASP A 187 17.41 -9.80 -7.33
C ASP A 187 16.22 -10.28 -6.48
N SER A 188 15.13 -9.51 -6.50
CA SER A 188 13.87 -9.85 -5.81
C SER A 188 12.92 -10.55 -6.76
N CYS A 189 12.26 -11.59 -6.26
CA CYS A 189 11.16 -12.27 -6.95
C CYS A 189 10.10 -12.70 -5.95
N ALA A 190 8.84 -12.68 -6.39
CA ALA A 190 7.71 -13.03 -5.55
C ALA A 190 6.90 -14.17 -6.18
N ARG A 191 6.24 -14.96 -5.34
CA ARG A 191 5.23 -15.94 -5.75
C ARG A 191 4.09 -15.98 -4.76
N VAL A 192 2.91 -16.34 -5.24
CA VAL A 192 1.76 -16.67 -4.39
C VAL A 192 1.65 -18.19 -4.32
N ALA A 193 1.45 -18.73 -3.13
CA ALA A 193 1.27 -20.15 -2.88
C ALA A 193 0.07 -20.34 -1.93
N GLY A 194 -1.10 -20.67 -2.48
CA GLY A 194 -2.35 -20.59 -1.72
C GLY A 194 -2.64 -19.14 -1.35
N ASP A 195 -2.90 -18.88 -0.07
CA ASP A 195 -3.19 -17.53 0.45
C ASP A 195 -1.93 -16.78 0.91
N ASP A 196 -0.74 -17.37 0.72
CA ASP A 196 0.52 -16.80 1.18
C ASP A 196 1.28 -16.11 0.04
N LEU A 197 1.72 -14.86 0.30
CA LEU A 197 2.69 -14.13 -0.52
C LEU A 197 4.11 -14.40 -0.04
N LEU A 198 4.91 -15.04 -0.88
CA LEU A 198 6.29 -15.38 -0.58
C LEU A 198 7.24 -14.49 -1.40
N LEU A 199 8.19 -13.86 -0.71
CA LEU A 199 9.27 -13.08 -1.33
C LEU A 199 10.60 -13.82 -1.19
N ARG A 200 11.29 -14.02 -2.31
CA ARG A 200 12.68 -14.48 -2.33
C ARG A 200 13.58 -13.34 -2.80
N VAL A 201 14.58 -13.03 -2.00
CA VAL A 201 15.60 -12.03 -2.33
C VAL A 201 16.94 -12.74 -2.47
N ARG A 202 17.56 -12.62 -3.64
CA ARG A 202 18.91 -13.11 -3.89
C ARG A 202 19.88 -11.94 -3.84
N HIS A 203 20.95 -12.10 -3.07
CA HIS A 203 22.02 -11.12 -2.94
C HIS A 203 23.26 -11.63 -3.66
N VAL A 204 23.84 -10.81 -4.54
CA VAL A 204 25.11 -11.08 -5.24
C VAL A 204 26.03 -9.91 -4.95
N ILE A 205 27.21 -10.21 -4.42
CA ILE A 205 28.21 -9.21 -4.03
C ILE A 205 29.43 -9.42 -4.90
N GLU A 206 29.89 -8.36 -5.53
CA GLU A 206 31.05 -8.36 -6.41
C GLU A 206 32.21 -7.62 -5.73
N GLY A 207 33.36 -8.28 -5.63
CA GLY A 207 34.55 -7.78 -4.98
C GLY A 207 35.70 -8.78 -5.02
N SER A 208 36.91 -8.33 -4.67
CA SER A 208 38.03 -9.24 -4.42
C SER A 208 37.81 -10.04 -3.14
N GLU A 209 38.49 -11.18 -3.03
CA GLU A 209 38.45 -12.04 -1.84
C GLU A 209 38.84 -11.28 -0.57
N GLU A 210 39.85 -10.40 -0.66
CA GLU A 210 40.32 -9.59 0.46
C GLU A 210 39.25 -8.60 0.91
N ASN A 211 38.55 -7.97 -0.02
CA ASN A 211 37.50 -7.00 0.30
C ASN A 211 36.27 -7.69 0.91
N LEU A 212 35.88 -8.85 0.39
CA LEU A 212 34.80 -9.66 0.95
C LEU A 212 35.11 -10.14 2.36
N ARG A 213 36.33 -10.67 2.59
CA ARG A 213 36.77 -11.09 3.93
C ARG A 213 36.77 -9.93 4.91
N ARG A 214 37.26 -8.76 4.51
CA ARG A 214 37.27 -7.56 5.33
C ARG A 214 35.85 -7.15 5.72
N ASP A 215 34.93 -7.10 4.77
CA ASP A 215 33.53 -6.71 5.04
C ASP A 215 32.77 -7.71 5.92
N ILE A 216 33.08 -9.00 5.82
CA ILE A 216 32.53 -10.03 6.71
C ILE A 216 33.15 -9.90 8.12
N ALA A 217 34.47 -9.76 8.21
CA ALA A 217 35.18 -9.67 9.49
C ALA A 217 34.79 -8.41 10.28
N ASP A 218 34.57 -7.29 9.59
CA ASP A 218 34.15 -6.03 10.21
C ASP A 218 32.66 -6.04 10.63
N GLY A 219 31.93 -7.15 10.42
CA GLY A 219 30.48 -7.25 10.70
C GLY A 219 29.65 -6.25 9.90
N ARG A 220 30.22 -5.75 8.80
CA ARG A 220 29.65 -4.73 7.94
C ARG A 220 28.61 -5.32 6.99
N HIS A 221 28.78 -6.59 6.64
CA HIS A 221 27.79 -7.32 5.86
C HIS A 221 26.53 -7.68 6.69
N LYS A 222 25.34 -7.39 6.16
CA LYS A 222 24.04 -7.82 6.72
C LYS A 222 23.04 -8.11 5.60
N ILE A 223 22.72 -9.39 5.37
CA ILE A 223 21.70 -9.78 4.37
C ILE A 223 20.28 -9.37 4.81
N CYS A 224 20.06 -9.34 6.12
CA CYS A 224 18.82 -8.91 6.74
C CYS A 224 19.16 -8.14 8.02
N ASN A 225 18.35 -7.15 8.39
CA ASN A 225 18.53 -6.44 9.66
C ASN A 225 18.44 -7.36 10.90
N HIS A 226 17.86 -8.55 10.74
CA HIS A 226 17.75 -9.58 11.79
C HIS A 226 18.89 -10.60 11.79
N VAL A 227 19.68 -10.70 10.71
CA VAL A 227 20.74 -11.70 10.56
C VAL A 227 22.08 -10.98 10.42
N LEU A 228 22.88 -11.01 11.49
CA LEU A 228 24.26 -10.55 11.47
C LEU A 228 25.13 -11.67 10.88
N THR A 229 25.75 -11.43 9.72
CA THR A 229 26.71 -12.36 9.13
C THR A 229 28.07 -12.22 9.81
N GLY A 230 28.68 -13.34 10.23
CA GLY A 230 30.06 -13.37 10.73
C GLY A 230 30.22 -13.36 12.26
N LEU A 231 29.13 -13.19 13.03
CA LEU A 231 29.14 -13.41 14.48
C LEU A 231 28.53 -14.78 14.79
N PRO A 232 29.08 -15.54 15.77
CA PRO A 232 28.38 -16.71 16.28
C PRO A 232 26.98 -16.26 16.70
N THR A 233 25.96 -17.00 16.25
CA THR A 233 24.56 -16.79 16.64
C THR A 233 24.38 -17.11 18.12
N SER A 234 24.89 -16.27 19.01
CA SER A 234 24.56 -16.33 20.43
C SER A 234 23.16 -15.72 20.61
N GLY A 235 22.15 -16.58 20.53
CA GLY A 235 21.00 -16.55 21.43
C GLY A 235 20.22 -15.23 21.58
N PHE A 236 19.87 -14.55 20.49
CA PHE A 236 18.80 -13.54 20.52
C PHE A 236 17.46 -14.11 20.02
N CYS A 237 17.17 -15.37 20.36
CA CYS A 237 15.78 -15.77 20.55
C CYS A 237 15.43 -15.32 21.97
N ARG A 238 14.61 -14.28 22.11
CA ARG A 238 13.93 -14.04 23.39
C ARG A 238 13.06 -15.28 23.65
N GLU A 239 13.55 -16.19 24.48
CA GLU A 239 12.68 -17.13 25.17
C GLU A 239 11.71 -16.30 25.99
N GLU A 240 10.44 -16.35 25.62
CA GLU A 240 9.36 -15.90 26.49
C GLU A 240 9.47 -16.72 27.78
N LYS A 241 9.77 -16.05 28.89
CA LYS A 241 9.70 -16.69 30.21
C LYS A 241 8.27 -17.19 30.41
N PRO A 242 8.07 -18.47 30.80
CA PRO A 242 6.76 -18.92 31.22
C PRO A 242 6.35 -18.15 32.47
N ASP A 243 5.12 -17.62 32.45
CA ASP A 243 4.48 -16.97 33.59
C ASP A 243 4.41 -17.95 34.77
N SER A 244 5.30 -17.77 35.74
CA SER A 244 5.16 -18.36 37.06
C SER A 244 4.21 -17.48 37.87
N SER A 245 2.91 -17.73 37.73
CA SER A 245 1.89 -17.29 38.68
C SER A 245 1.73 -18.38 39.74
N GLY A 246 2.30 -18.15 40.92
CA GLY A 246 1.92 -18.79 42.18
C GLY A 246 1.06 -17.83 42.98
#